data_AF-A0AAV8XCM1-F1
#
_entry.id   AF-A0AAV8XCM1-F1
#
_cell.length_a   1.000
_cell.length_b   1.000
_cell.length_c   1.000
_cell.angle_alpha   90.00
_cell.angle_beta   90.00
_cell.angle_gamma   90.00
#
_symmetry.space_group_name_H-M   'P 1'
#
loop_
_entity.id
_entity.type
_entity.pdbx_description
1 polymer ?
#
loop_
_entity_poly.entity_id
_entity_poly.type
_entity_poly.pdbx_seq_one_letter_code
_entity_poly.pdbx_strand_id
1 'polypeptide(L)'
;MEKTKWYERLFGTKLIKCDSVNSANDFDLIATRDILQTAKITGIYFSFANINLQSDEFIKKLLDLYDRLKNESCSDDKKLEVIQVVMWAHNDNYGDFENSHRDSLLGLPWFAMPFSEIDLKVCIQFRIFFKFLFLACC
;
A
#
# COMPACT_ATOMS: atom_id res chain seq x y z
N MET A 1 -12.59 26.21 3.77
CA MET A 1 -11.99 25.24 2.82
C MET A 1 -10.90 24.50 3.58
N GLU A 2 -11.22 23.37 4.21
CA GLU A 2 -10.20 22.56 4.88
C GLU A 2 -9.19 22.10 3.83
N LYS A 3 -7.92 22.38 4.06
CA LYS A 3 -6.84 21.88 3.21
C LYS A 3 -6.82 20.36 3.40
N THR A 4 -7.40 19.63 2.44
CA THR A 4 -7.28 18.17 2.35
C THR A 4 -5.82 17.80 2.53
N LYS A 5 -5.52 16.93 3.50
CA LYS A 5 -4.11 16.63 3.79
C LYS A 5 -3.51 15.87 2.62
N TRP A 6 -2.20 16.02 2.41
CA TRP A 6 -1.53 15.46 1.23
C TRP A 6 -1.74 13.95 1.10
N TYR A 7 -1.88 13.24 2.22
CA TYR A 7 -2.08 11.79 2.24
C TYR A 7 -3.49 11.34 1.84
N GLU A 8 -4.53 12.13 2.13
CA GLU A 8 -5.89 11.83 1.67
C GLU A 8 -5.99 11.98 0.15
N ARG A 9 -5.25 12.95 -0.40
CA ARG A 9 -5.12 13.11 -1.86
C ARG A 9 -4.29 12.02 -2.53
N LEU A 10 -3.45 11.33 -1.75
CA LEU A 10 -2.54 10.31 -2.30
C LEU A 10 -3.15 8.91 -2.17
N PHE A 11 -3.68 8.57 -1.00
CA PHE A 11 -4.14 7.21 -0.69
C PHE A 11 -5.65 7.10 -0.54
N GLY A 12 -6.38 8.21 -0.59
CA GLY A 12 -7.79 8.25 -0.27
C GLY A 12 -8.04 8.40 1.23
N THR A 13 -9.31 8.38 1.61
CA THR A 13 -9.74 8.60 3.01
C THR A 13 -9.65 7.35 3.87
N LYS A 14 -9.62 6.17 3.24
CA LYS A 14 -9.61 4.86 3.89
C LYS A 14 -8.52 3.97 3.33
N LEU A 15 -7.95 3.14 4.18
CA LEU A 15 -6.96 2.12 3.87
C LEU A 15 -7.47 0.75 4.32
N ILE A 16 -7.08 -0.29 3.59
CA ILE A 16 -7.27 -1.69 3.94
C ILE A 16 -6.27 -2.08 5.01
N LYS A 17 -6.73 -2.74 6.06
CA LYS A 17 -5.90 -3.44 7.04
C LYS A 17 -5.71 -4.88 6.58
N CYS A 18 -4.51 -5.22 6.13
CA CYS A 18 -4.21 -6.51 5.51
C CYS A 18 -4.18 -7.69 6.49
N ASP A 19 -4.04 -7.42 7.79
CA ASP A 19 -3.97 -8.43 8.85
C ASP A 19 -5.34 -8.94 9.32
N SER A 20 -6.43 -8.26 8.93
CA SER A 20 -7.76 -8.48 9.49
C SER A 20 -8.76 -8.76 8.36
N VAL A 21 -9.29 -9.97 8.39
CA VAL A 21 -10.36 -10.40 7.49
C VAL A 21 -11.62 -10.54 8.34
N ASN A 22 -12.65 -9.77 8.02
CA ASN A 22 -13.94 -9.83 8.69
C ASN A 22 -14.66 -11.15 8.41
N SER A 23 -15.68 -11.45 9.22
CA SER A 23 -16.55 -12.64 9.06
C SER A 23 -17.26 -12.73 7.70
N ALA A 24 -17.28 -11.64 6.92
CA ALA A 24 -17.80 -11.58 5.56
C ALA A 24 -16.74 -11.86 4.48
N ASN A 25 -15.54 -12.31 4.86
CA ASN A 25 -14.39 -12.38 3.97
C ASN A 25 -14.16 -11.01 3.30
N ASP A 26 -14.13 -9.92 4.05
CA ASP A 26 -13.78 -8.60 3.50
C ASP A 26 -12.73 -7.95 4.40
N PHE A 27 -11.92 -7.06 3.84
CA PHE A 27 -10.88 -6.37 4.60
C PHE A 27 -11.45 -5.28 5.49
N ASP A 28 -10.85 -5.09 6.66
CA ASP A 28 -11.16 -3.93 7.49
C ASP A 28 -10.66 -2.64 6.84
N LEU A 29 -11.57 -1.65 6.75
CA LEU A 29 -11.24 -0.31 6.30
C LEU A 29 -10.99 0.60 7.50
N ILE A 30 -9.81 1.21 7.57
CA ILE A 30 -9.41 2.15 8.61
C ILE A 30 -9.17 3.53 8.00
N ALA A 31 -9.38 4.60 8.76
CA ALA A 31 -9.15 5.94 8.24
C ALA A 31 -7.64 6.19 8.04
N THR A 32 -7.26 6.66 6.83
CA THR A 32 -5.87 6.98 6.48
C THR A 32 -5.22 7.93 7.49
N ARG A 33 -6.03 8.85 8.02
CA ARG A 33 -5.66 9.83 9.03
C ARG A 33 -5.10 9.19 10.30
N ASP A 34 -5.72 8.13 10.79
CA ASP A 34 -5.41 7.55 12.11
C ASP A 34 -4.07 6.81 12.07
N ILE A 35 -3.78 6.14 10.94
CA ILE A 35 -2.51 5.49 10.70
C ILE A 35 -1.41 6.55 10.59
N LEU A 36 -1.56 7.50 9.67
CA LEU A 36 -0.48 8.43 9.33
C LEU A 36 -0.23 9.51 10.38
N GLN A 37 -1.15 9.73 11.33
CA GLN A 37 -0.86 10.57 12.49
C GLN A 37 -0.01 9.89 13.53
N THR A 38 -0.07 8.56 13.63
CA THR A 38 0.76 7.78 14.57
C THR A 38 2.05 7.30 13.94
N ALA A 39 2.11 7.17 12.61
CA ALA A 39 3.30 6.82 11.87
C ALA A 39 4.31 7.97 11.89
N LYS A 40 5.54 7.68 12.33
CA LYS A 40 6.66 8.62 12.21
C LYS A 40 7.33 8.49 10.85
N ILE A 41 7.39 7.27 10.34
CA ILE A 41 7.93 6.96 9.01
C ILE A 41 6.85 6.22 8.24
N THR A 42 6.59 6.66 7.02
CA THR A 42 5.64 6.00 6.11
C THR A 42 6.40 5.42 4.93
N GLY A 43 6.43 4.09 4.85
CA GLY A 43 6.91 3.37 3.68
C GLY A 43 5.78 3.25 2.66
N ILE A 44 6.08 3.46 1.38
CA ILE A 44 5.13 3.20 0.29
C ILE A 44 5.68 2.06 -0.54
N TYR A 45 4.96 0.94 -0.58
CA TYR A 45 5.36 -0.24 -1.33
C TYR A 45 4.51 -0.36 -2.60
N PHE A 46 5.14 -0.22 -3.76
CA PHE A 46 4.47 -0.42 -5.05
C PHE A 46 4.60 -1.89 -5.45
N SER A 47 3.47 -2.57 -5.58
CA SER A 47 3.40 -3.97 -6.03
C SER A 47 2.55 -4.10 -7.29
N PHE A 48 2.70 -5.19 -8.03
CA PHE A 48 1.89 -5.46 -9.22
C PHE A 48 1.05 -6.73 -9.01
N ALA A 49 -0.24 -6.66 -9.33
CA ALA A 49 -1.20 -7.74 -9.07
C ALA A 49 -0.96 -9.03 -9.89
N ASN A 50 -0.11 -9.02 -10.93
CA ASN A 50 0.00 -10.12 -11.89
C ASN A 50 1.44 -10.58 -12.19
N ILE A 51 2.44 -10.21 -11.37
CA ILE A 51 3.84 -10.63 -11.58
C ILE A 51 4.16 -11.80 -10.65
N ASN A 52 3.67 -12.97 -11.04
CA ASN A 52 3.64 -14.22 -10.28
C ASN A 52 4.99 -14.84 -9.85
N LEU A 53 6.14 -14.15 -9.81
CA LEU A 53 7.41 -14.84 -9.50
C LEU A 53 8.53 -14.06 -8.78
N GLN A 54 8.45 -12.74 -8.56
CA GLN A 54 9.59 -12.00 -7.97
C GLN A 54 9.35 -11.33 -6.61
N SER A 55 8.12 -11.35 -6.09
CA SER A 55 7.80 -10.59 -4.87
C SER A 55 8.07 -11.30 -3.56
N ASP A 56 8.29 -12.63 -3.53
CA ASP A 56 8.44 -13.35 -2.26
C ASP A 56 9.69 -12.94 -1.49
N GLU A 57 10.84 -12.80 -2.15
CA GLU A 57 12.08 -12.47 -1.46
C GLU A 57 12.06 -11.02 -0.92
N PHE A 58 11.51 -10.09 -1.70
CA PHE A 58 11.35 -8.71 -1.27
C PHE A 58 10.33 -8.59 -0.14
N ILE A 59 9.17 -9.24 -0.25
CA ILE A 59 8.16 -9.27 0.81
C ILE A 59 8.76 -9.87 2.08
N LYS A 60 9.51 -10.97 2.01
CA LYS A 60 10.21 -11.55 3.17
C LYS A 60 11.19 -10.57 3.81
N LYS A 61 12.00 -9.88 3.01
CA LYS A 61 12.93 -8.84 3.51
C LYS A 61 12.20 -7.65 4.13
N LEU A 62 11.07 -7.25 3.56
CA LEU A 62 10.25 -6.17 4.07
C LEU A 62 9.54 -6.56 5.37
N LEU A 63 9.04 -7.79 5.47
CA LEU A 63 8.49 -8.37 6.69
C LEU A 63 9.54 -8.42 7.80
N ASP A 64 10.73 -8.92 7.49
CA ASP A 64 11.85 -8.96 8.43
C ASP A 64 12.28 -7.55 8.90
N LEU A 65 12.31 -6.57 8.00
CA LEU A 65 12.56 -5.17 8.36
C LEU A 65 11.44 -4.61 9.25
N TYR A 66 10.18 -4.89 8.91
CA TYR A 66 9.02 -4.43 9.65
C TYR A 66 8.99 -5.03 11.07
N ASP A 67 9.26 -6.32 11.19
CA ASP A 67 9.35 -7.02 12.48
C ASP A 67 10.50 -6.50 13.33
N ARG A 68 11.69 -6.32 12.74
CA ARG A 68 12.84 -5.70 13.43
C ARG A 68 12.50 -4.31 13.97
N LEU A 69 11.91 -3.45 13.14
CA LEU A 69 11.56 -2.09 13.57
C LEU A 69 10.44 -2.06 14.61
N LYS A 70 9.52 -3.03 14.57
CA LYS A 70 8.45 -3.19 15.56
C LYS A 70 8.96 -3.77 16.89
N ASN A 71 9.97 -4.64 16.86
CA ASN A 71 10.53 -5.29 18.04
C ASN A 71 11.66 -4.46 18.69
N GLU A 72 12.42 -3.68 17.92
CA GLU A 72 13.44 -2.75 18.42
C GLU A 72 12.83 -1.46 19.01
N SER A 73 11.55 -1.18 18.75
CA SER A 73 10.82 -0.06 19.32
C SER A 73 10.36 -0.33 20.76
N CYS A 74 11.33 -0.52 21.66
CA CYS A 74 11.16 -0.28 23.11
C CYS A 74 11.05 1.21 23.47
N SER A 75 10.94 2.09 22.47
CA SER A 75 10.71 3.53 22.61
C SER A 75 9.69 3.94 21.55
N ASP A 76 8.62 4.65 21.94
CA ASP A 76 7.50 5.12 21.11
C ASP A 76 7.91 5.98 19.88
N ASP A 77 9.21 6.20 19.71
CA ASP A 77 9.81 7.15 18.79
C ASP A 77 10.05 6.62 17.37
N LYS A 78 9.68 5.37 17.01
CA LYS A 78 9.96 4.82 15.67
C LYS A 78 8.85 3.91 15.14
N LYS A 79 7.63 4.44 14.99
CA LYS A 79 6.54 3.72 14.32
C LYS A 79 6.68 3.84 12.79
N LEU A 80 7.18 2.79 12.15
CA LEU A 80 7.14 2.62 10.68
C LEU A 80 5.79 2.02 10.30
N GLU A 81 5.08 2.68 9.39
CA GLU A 81 3.89 2.13 8.75
C GLU A 81 4.12 1.98 7.26
N VAL A 82 3.75 0.83 6.71
CA VAL A 82 3.87 0.56 5.26
C VAL A 82 2.49 0.63 4.63
N ILE A 83 2.39 1.33 3.50
CA ILE A 83 1.19 1.39 2.66
C ILE A 83 1.52 0.75 1.32
N GLN A 84 0.88 -0.37 1.03
CA GLN A 84 1.00 -1.07 -0.23
C GLN A 84 0.04 -0.49 -1.27
N VAL A 85 0.59 -0.05 -2.40
CA VAL A 85 -0.13 0.41 -3.57
C VAL A 85 0.02 -0.67 -4.64
N VAL A 86 -1.03 -1.47 -4.78
CA VAL A 86 -1.10 -2.50 -5.82
C VAL A 86 -1.52 -1.85 -7.14
N MET A 87 -0.63 -1.94 -8.12
CA MET A 87 -0.80 -1.47 -9.49
C MET A 87 -1.17 -2.62 -10.43
N TRP A 88 -1.80 -2.29 -11.56
CA TRP A 88 -2.10 -3.25 -12.63
C TRP A 88 -1.50 -2.79 -13.96
N ALA A 89 -1.19 -3.76 -14.82
CA ALA A 89 -0.86 -3.49 -16.21
C ALA A 89 -2.17 -3.30 -16.98
N HIS A 90 -2.16 -2.43 -18.00
CA HIS A 90 -3.38 -2.01 -18.71
C HIS A 90 -4.04 -3.13 -19.55
N ASN A 91 -3.50 -4.35 -19.55
CA ASN A 91 -3.72 -5.32 -20.64
C ASN A 91 -4.49 -6.60 -20.29
N ASP A 92 -4.97 -6.82 -19.05
CA ASP A 92 -5.70 -8.06 -18.71
C ASP A 92 -7.14 -7.82 -18.21
N ASN A 93 -7.92 -8.90 -18.10
CA ASN A 93 -9.33 -8.91 -17.72
C ASN A 93 -9.55 -8.38 -16.28
N TYR A 94 -10.44 -7.39 -16.15
CA TYR A 94 -10.72 -6.67 -14.89
C TYR A 94 -11.14 -7.57 -13.71
N GLY A 95 -11.80 -8.71 -13.99
CA GLY A 95 -12.34 -9.61 -12.96
C GLY A 95 -11.31 -10.44 -12.21
N ASP A 96 -10.18 -10.79 -12.84
CA ASP A 96 -9.14 -11.59 -12.17
C ASP A 96 -8.30 -10.71 -11.21
N PHE A 97 -8.20 -9.40 -11.48
CA PHE A 97 -7.39 -8.50 -10.68
C PHE A 97 -7.94 -8.19 -9.30
N GLU A 98 -9.25 -8.18 -9.08
CA GLU A 98 -9.80 -7.94 -7.74
C GLU A 98 -9.44 -9.11 -6.81
N ASN A 99 -9.55 -10.34 -7.32
CA ASN A 99 -9.16 -11.53 -6.59
C ASN A 99 -7.64 -11.59 -6.38
N SER A 100 -6.83 -11.32 -7.42
CA SER A 100 -5.37 -11.29 -7.27
C SER A 100 -4.88 -10.15 -6.37
N HIS A 101 -5.54 -8.98 -6.41
CA HIS A 101 -5.29 -7.87 -5.49
C HIS A 101 -5.51 -8.34 -4.06
N ARG A 102 -6.67 -8.93 -3.79
CA ARG A 102 -7.02 -9.46 -2.49
C ARG A 102 -6.02 -10.51 -2.01
N ASP A 103 -5.73 -11.51 -2.83
CA ASP A 103 -4.81 -12.59 -2.48
C ASP A 103 -3.41 -12.07 -2.16
N SER A 104 -2.96 -11.04 -2.88
CA SER A 104 -1.66 -10.39 -2.61
C SER A 104 -1.57 -9.64 -1.29
N LEU A 105 -2.72 -9.35 -0.65
CA LEU A 105 -2.79 -8.60 0.61
C LEU A 105 -2.97 -9.50 1.83
N LEU A 106 -3.43 -10.74 1.66
CA LEU A 106 -3.79 -11.59 2.79
C LEU A 106 -2.59 -11.89 3.70
N GLY A 107 -2.76 -11.63 5.00
CA GLY A 107 -1.78 -12.01 6.03
C GLY A 107 -0.59 -11.07 6.16
N LEU A 108 -0.61 -9.91 5.49
CA LEU A 108 0.44 -8.91 5.62
C LEU A 108 0.18 -7.98 6.82
N PRO A 109 1.20 -7.59 7.59
CA PRO A 109 1.04 -6.84 8.84
C PRO A 109 0.90 -5.32 8.63
N TRP A 110 0.71 -4.89 7.38
CA TRP A 110 0.70 -3.48 6.96
C TRP A 110 -0.63 -3.09 6.31
N PHE A 111 -0.70 -1.88 5.76
CA PHE A 111 -1.91 -1.34 5.15
C PHE A 111 -1.83 -1.36 3.63
N ALA A 112 -2.98 -1.34 2.97
CA ALA A 112 -3.04 -1.26 1.51
C ALA A 112 -4.10 -0.28 1.02
N MET A 113 -3.89 0.21 -0.19
CA MET A 113 -4.85 1.10 -0.84
C MET A 113 -6.04 0.28 -1.41
N PRO A 114 -7.30 0.67 -1.11
CA PRO A 114 -8.49 -0.03 -1.59
C PRO A 114 -8.51 -0.21 -3.10
N PHE A 115 -9.11 -1.31 -3.58
CA PHE A 115 -9.26 -1.55 -5.01
C PHE A 115 -10.05 -0.44 -5.70
N SER A 116 -11.11 0.06 -5.04
CA SER A 116 -12.01 1.11 -5.53
C SER A 116 -11.37 2.46 -5.85
N GLU A 117 -10.20 2.77 -5.27
CA GLU A 117 -9.48 4.04 -5.45
C GLU A 117 -8.68 4.06 -6.77
N ILE A 118 -9.34 3.70 -7.87
CA ILE A 118 -8.74 3.51 -9.19
C ILE A 118 -8.12 4.81 -9.72
N ASP A 119 -8.85 5.91 -9.66
CA ASP A 119 -8.40 7.20 -10.18
C ASP A 119 -7.13 7.69 -9.46
N LEU A 120 -7.07 7.51 -8.14
CA LEU A 120 -5.90 7.88 -7.35
C LEU A 120 -4.70 6.99 -7.69
N LYS A 121 -4.89 5.69 -7.85
CA LYS A 121 -3.82 4.76 -8.27
C LYS A 121 -3.28 5.12 -9.64
N VAL A 122 -4.15 5.46 -10.58
CA VAL A 122 -3.78 5.92 -11.92
C VAL A 122 -3.00 7.24 -11.85
N CYS A 123 -3.48 8.22 -11.07
CA CYS A 123 -2.75 9.47 -10.86
C CYS A 123 -1.36 9.24 -10.24
N ILE A 124 -1.24 8.34 -9.26
CA ILE A 124 0.05 7.98 -8.65
C ILE A 124 0.96 7.32 -9.68
N GLN A 125 0.45 6.34 -10.43
CA GLN A 125 1.18 5.63 -11.47
C GLN A 125 1.73 6.61 -12.51
N PHE A 126 0.89 7.50 -13.04
CA PHE A 126 1.36 8.52 -13.99
C PHE A 126 2.42 9.41 -13.35
N ARG A 127 2.20 9.93 -12.14
CA ARG A 127 3.16 10.85 -11.50
C ARG A 127 4.51 10.20 -11.23
N ILE A 128 4.51 8.93 -10.83
CA ILE A 128 5.73 8.15 -10.59
C ILE A 128 6.42 7.85 -11.91
N PHE A 129 5.69 7.34 -12.90
CA PHE A 129 6.23 6.99 -14.21
C PHE A 129 6.85 8.20 -14.90
N PHE A 130 6.19 9.37 -14.88
CA PHE A 130 6.76 10.61 -15.40
C PHE A 130 8.01 11.05 -14.63
N LYS A 131 8.03 10.90 -13.31
CA LYS A 131 9.20 11.28 -12.50
C LYS A 131 10.40 10.36 -12.75
N PHE A 132 10.17 9.06 -12.91
CA PHE A 132 11.21 8.10 -13.29
C PHE A 132 11.67 8.27 -14.74
N LEU A 133 10.77 8.58 -15.68
CA LEU A 133 11.13 8.88 -17.07
C LEU A 133 12.00 10.15 -17.16
N PHE A 134 11.68 11.18 -16.37
CA PHE A 134 12.47 12.41 -16.33
C PHE A 134 13.86 12.19 -15.73
N LEU A 135 13.98 11.34 -14.71
CA LEU A 135 15.27 10.94 -14.11
C LEU A 135 16.12 10.04 -15.01
N ALA A 136 15.50 9.26 -15.91
CA ALA A 136 16.21 8.42 -16.86
C ALA A 136 16.64 9.18 -18.14
N CYS A 137 16.07 10.37 -18.39
CA CYS A 137 16.40 11.23 -19.53
C CYS A 137 17.35 12.40 -19.19
N CYS A 138 17.81 12.52 -17.93
CA CYS A 138 18.85 13.46 -17.51
C CYS A 138 20.16 12.73 -17.25
#